data_AF-A0A396JRM4-F1
#
_entry.id   AF-A0A396JRM4-F1
#
_cell.length_a   1.000
_cell.length_b   1.000
_cell.length_c   1.000
_cell.angle_alpha   90.00
_cell.angle_beta   90.00
_cell.angle_gamma   90.00
#
_symmetry.space_group_name_H-M   'P 1'
#
loop_
_entity.id
_entity.type
_entity.pdbx_description
1 polymer ?
#
loop_
_entity_poly.entity_id
_entity_poly.type
_entity_poly.pdbx_seq_one_letter_code
_entity_poly.pdbx_strand_id
1 'polypeptide(L)'
;MENGENLSSFYTLDNAQEKSISHVPQNFVIPNMHRPNLETKYANLAVVDMAALKNGSASRSRVIQEIRDSCRRLGFFQVVNHGVSESVLEEALSVASKFFDLPTKEKVNLMSNDVYKPVRYCTSIKDGVDKVQFWRVFLKHYANPLKDWIHMWPENPSDYRYYIH
;
A
#
# COMPACT_ATOMS: atom_id res chain seq x y z
N MET A 1 -1.49 -32.23 10.49
CA MET A 1 -2.91 -32.03 10.85
C MET A 1 -3.19 -30.56 10.61
N GLU A 2 -4.05 -30.29 9.64
CA GLU A 2 -4.28 -28.99 9.01
C GLU A 2 -4.83 -27.99 10.04
N ASN A 3 -4.05 -26.95 10.32
CA ASN A 3 -4.56 -25.78 11.02
C ASN A 3 -5.39 -25.00 10.02
N GLY A 4 -6.71 -25.22 10.03
CA GLY A 4 -7.66 -24.43 9.27
C GLY A 4 -7.42 -22.95 9.51
N GLU A 5 -6.86 -22.29 8.49
CA GLU A 5 -6.64 -20.85 8.49
C GLU A 5 -7.97 -20.18 8.86
N ASN A 6 -7.95 -19.29 9.85
CA ASN A 6 -9.16 -18.71 10.42
C ASN A 6 -9.79 -17.70 9.43
N LEU A 7 -10.50 -18.25 8.45
CA LEU A 7 -11.23 -17.56 7.38
C LEU A 7 -12.31 -16.62 7.93
N SER A 8 -12.76 -16.80 9.18
CA SER A 8 -13.78 -15.94 9.83
C SER A 8 -13.39 -14.46 9.88
N SER A 9 -12.09 -14.18 9.99
CA SER A 9 -11.50 -12.84 9.91
C SER A 9 -11.92 -12.09 8.67
N PHE A 10 -11.91 -12.82 7.57
CA PHE A 10 -11.97 -12.29 6.23
C PHE A 10 -13.42 -12.14 5.79
N TYR A 11 -14.27 -13.10 6.16
CA TYR A 11 -15.73 -12.96 6.03
C TYR A 11 -16.27 -11.74 6.80
N THR A 12 -15.63 -11.37 7.92
CA THR A 12 -16.03 -10.16 8.68
C THR A 12 -15.70 -8.88 7.91
N LEU A 13 -14.68 -8.90 7.04
CA LEU A 13 -14.25 -7.75 6.25
C LEU A 13 -15.12 -7.55 5.00
N ASP A 14 -15.51 -8.63 4.32
CA ASP A 14 -16.54 -8.60 3.27
C ASP A 14 -17.83 -7.94 3.81
N ASN A 15 -18.11 -8.09 5.10
CA ASN A 15 -19.27 -7.45 5.74
C ASN A 15 -19.04 -5.99 6.18
N ALA A 16 -17.80 -5.52 6.31
CA ALA A 16 -17.52 -4.19 6.87
C ALA A 16 -17.11 -3.14 5.82
N GLN A 17 -16.39 -3.55 4.77
CA GLN A 17 -15.97 -2.65 3.70
C GLN A 17 -16.80 -2.81 2.41
N GLU A 18 -17.35 -3.99 2.15
CA GLU A 18 -18.20 -4.22 0.96
C GLU A 18 -19.71 -4.10 1.26
N LYS A 19 -20.13 -4.09 2.54
CA LYS A 19 -21.53 -3.85 2.95
C LYS A 19 -21.66 -2.56 3.75
N SER A 20 -22.69 -1.78 3.45
CA SER A 20 -23.04 -0.55 4.17
C SER A 20 -23.48 -0.85 5.61
N ILE A 21 -22.52 -0.88 6.54
CA ILE A 21 -22.78 -0.95 7.98
C ILE A 21 -23.05 0.46 8.55
N SER A 22 -23.95 0.56 9.52
CA SER A 22 -24.35 1.84 10.14
C SER A 22 -23.39 2.33 11.23
N HIS A 23 -22.43 1.51 11.65
CA HIS A 23 -21.46 1.83 12.71
C HIS A 23 -20.13 1.09 12.51
N VAL A 24 -19.03 1.68 12.97
CA VAL A 24 -17.69 1.05 12.93
C VAL A 24 -17.63 -0.10 13.95
N PRO A 25 -17.24 -1.33 13.56
CA PRO A 25 -17.12 -2.46 14.47
C PRO A 25 -16.01 -2.25 15.52
N GLN A 26 -16.21 -2.80 16.72
CA GLN A 26 -15.38 -2.51 17.90
C GLN A 26 -13.89 -2.83 17.72
N ASN A 27 -13.56 -3.86 16.94
CA ASN A 27 -12.19 -4.25 16.60
C ASN A 27 -11.45 -3.21 15.75
N PHE A 28 -12.13 -2.23 15.14
CA PHE A 28 -11.50 -1.12 14.40
C PHE A 28 -11.47 0.20 15.20
N VAL A 29 -12.11 0.23 16.39
CA VAL A 29 -12.16 1.42 17.22
C VAL A 29 -10.84 1.59 17.96
N ILE A 30 -10.09 2.65 17.62
CA ILE A 30 -8.86 3.01 18.34
C ILE A 30 -9.22 3.47 19.76
N PRO A 31 -8.58 2.93 20.81
CA PRO A 31 -8.78 3.37 22.20
C PRO A 31 -8.49 4.87 22.35
N ASN A 32 -9.25 5.56 23.22
CA ASN A 32 -9.12 7.01 23.40
C ASN A 32 -7.68 7.48 23.63
N MET A 33 -6.90 6.73 24.42
CA MET A 33 -5.50 7.04 24.74
C MET A 33 -4.55 6.98 23.53
N HIS A 34 -4.94 6.29 22.45
CA HIS A 34 -4.14 6.12 21.23
C HIS A 34 -4.73 6.89 20.04
N ARG A 35 -5.85 7.58 20.21
CA ARG A 35 -6.45 8.36 19.12
C ARG A 35 -5.53 9.54 18.79
N PRO A 36 -5.34 9.86 17.49
CA PRO A 36 -4.59 11.02 17.11
C PRO A 36 -5.25 12.29 17.69
N ASN A 37 -4.42 13.24 18.10
CA ASN A 37 -4.91 14.57 18.45
C ASN A 37 -5.52 15.22 17.20
N LEU A 38 -6.74 15.74 17.32
CA LEU A 38 -7.45 16.42 16.23
C LEU A 38 -6.90 17.84 15.96
N GLU A 39 -6.01 18.36 16.82
CA GLU A 39 -5.21 19.54 16.53
C GLU A 39 -4.14 19.20 15.47
N THR A 40 -4.50 19.38 14.21
CA THR A 40 -3.62 19.14 13.06
C THR A 40 -2.43 20.11 13.10
N LYS A 41 -1.23 19.56 13.21
CA LYS A 41 0.03 20.28 12.96
C LYS A 41 0.49 19.98 11.54
N TYR A 42 0.63 21.01 10.72
CA TYR A 42 1.14 20.84 9.36
C TYR A 42 2.68 20.79 9.38
N ALA A 43 3.24 19.73 8.81
CA ALA A 43 4.67 19.66 8.54
C ALA A 43 4.94 20.27 7.16
N ASN A 44 5.89 21.20 7.08
CA ASN A 44 6.40 21.67 5.80
C ASN A 44 7.39 20.63 5.23
N LEU A 45 6.90 19.84 4.28
CA LEU A 45 7.67 18.81 3.57
C LEU A 45 8.42 19.44 2.39
N ALA A 46 9.68 19.05 2.22
CA ALA A 46 10.45 19.46 1.03
C ALA A 46 9.84 18.82 -0.23
N VAL A 47 9.88 19.55 -1.33
CA VAL A 47 9.48 19.09 -2.66
C VAL A 47 10.72 19.13 -3.56
N VAL A 48 11.29 17.96 -3.83
CA VAL A 48 12.55 17.81 -4.54
C VAL A 48 12.29 17.69 -6.04
N ASP A 49 12.86 18.61 -6.84
CA ASP A 49 12.83 18.53 -8.30
C ASP A 49 13.92 17.58 -8.82
N MET A 50 13.49 16.41 -9.31
CA MET A 50 14.40 15.38 -9.80
C MET A 50 14.98 15.70 -11.18
N ALA A 51 14.37 16.59 -11.98
CA ALA A 51 14.94 17.02 -13.25
C ALA A 51 16.26 17.79 -13.04
N ALA A 52 16.36 18.50 -11.91
CA ALA A 52 17.55 19.27 -11.56
C ALA A 52 18.82 18.42 -11.33
N LEU A 53 18.69 17.10 -11.19
CA LEU A 53 19.83 16.15 -11.17
C LEU A 53 20.61 16.11 -12.49
N LYS A 54 19.95 16.46 -13.60
CA LYS A 54 20.54 16.45 -14.95
C LYS A 54 21.11 17.81 -15.35
N ASN A 55 20.86 18.87 -14.57
CA ASN A 55 21.22 20.27 -14.90
C ASN A 55 22.65 20.64 -14.46
N GLY A 56 23.61 19.74 -14.64
CA GLY A 56 25.02 19.96 -14.30
C GLY A 56 25.39 19.71 -12.84
N SER A 57 26.70 19.75 -12.53
CA SER A 57 27.27 19.31 -11.25
C SER A 57 26.80 20.12 -10.04
N ALA A 58 26.72 21.45 -10.17
CA ALA A 58 26.27 22.33 -9.09
C ALA A 58 24.78 22.12 -8.74
N SER A 59 23.93 21.96 -9.75
CA SER A 59 22.51 21.65 -9.57
C SER A 59 22.31 20.28 -8.91
N ARG A 60 23.00 19.26 -9.45
CA ARG A 60 22.99 17.91 -8.88
C ARG A 60 23.43 17.88 -7.42
N SER A 61 24.49 18.62 -7.07
CA SER A 61 24.98 18.67 -5.69
C SER A 61 23.96 19.27 -4.73
N ARG A 62 23.23 20.32 -5.15
CA ARG A 62 22.15 20.92 -4.36
C ARG A 62 20.99 19.95 -4.13
N VAL A 63 20.53 19.26 -5.17
CA VAL A 63 19.45 18.26 -5.03
C VAL A 63 19.86 17.12 -4.08
N ILE A 64 21.10 16.63 -4.18
CA ILE A 64 21.62 15.61 -3.27
C ILE A 64 21.65 16.11 -1.82
N GLN A 65 22.04 17.36 -1.59
CA GLN A 65 22.00 17.97 -0.26
C GLN A 65 20.56 18.09 0.27
N GLU A 66 19.61 18.52 -0.56
CA GLU A 66 18.21 18.63 -0.17
C GLU A 66 17.58 17.27 0.22
N ILE A 67 17.86 16.22 -0.56
CA ILE A 67 17.45 14.85 -0.22
C ILE A 67 18.08 14.44 1.12
N ARG A 68 19.38 14.67 1.30
CA ARG A 68 20.10 14.33 2.54
C ARG A 68 19.48 15.01 3.75
N ASP A 69 19.22 16.31 3.65
CA ASP A 69 18.69 17.10 4.76
C ASP A 69 17.25 16.72 5.08
N SER A 70 16.43 16.44 4.06
CA SER A 70 15.06 15.94 4.23
C SER A 70 15.02 14.59 4.95
N CYS A 71 15.90 13.65 4.54
CA CYS A 71 16.07 12.37 5.22
C CYS A 71 16.50 12.53 6.68
N ARG A 72 17.42 13.46 6.99
CA ARG A 72 17.92 13.68 8.36
C ARG A 72 16.91 14.39 9.26
N ARG A 73 16.11 15.30 8.71
CA ARG A 73 15.18 16.15 9.48
C ARG A 73 13.84 15.47 9.73
N LEU A 74 13.21 14.95 8.68
CA LEU A 74 11.86 14.39 8.74
C LEU A 74 11.78 12.92 8.32
N GLY A 75 12.78 12.42 7.59
CA GLY A 75 12.71 11.08 6.98
C GLY A 75 11.70 10.99 5.83
N PHE A 76 11.16 12.12 5.35
CA PHE A 76 10.12 12.18 4.34
C PHE A 76 10.24 13.44 3.48
N PHE A 77 9.96 13.31 2.18
CA PHE A 77 9.91 14.41 1.20
C PHE A 77 9.06 13.98 0.01
N GLN A 78 8.62 14.95 -0.78
CA GLN A 78 7.94 14.72 -2.06
C GLN A 78 8.94 14.89 -3.21
N VAL A 79 8.69 14.23 -4.33
CA VAL A 79 9.48 14.40 -5.56
C VAL A 79 8.57 14.87 -6.69
N VAL A 80 9.09 15.76 -7.54
CA VAL A 80 8.45 16.18 -8.79
C VAL A 80 9.44 15.99 -9.95
N ASN A 81 8.92 15.96 -11.18
CA ASN A 81 9.71 15.74 -12.39
C ASN A 81 10.61 14.48 -12.31
N HIS A 82 10.10 13.42 -11.66
CA HIS A 82 10.83 12.15 -11.43
C HIS A 82 11.03 11.32 -12.71
N GLY A 83 10.37 11.69 -13.81
CA GLY A 83 10.55 11.05 -15.12
C GLY A 83 9.70 9.81 -15.37
N VAL A 84 8.78 9.49 -14.46
CA VAL A 84 7.69 8.52 -14.73
C VAL A 84 6.56 9.29 -15.39
N SER A 85 6.05 8.80 -16.52
CA SER A 85 4.97 9.49 -17.23
C SER A 85 3.67 9.42 -16.44
N GLU A 86 2.84 10.46 -16.56
CA GLU A 86 1.51 10.51 -15.94
C GLU A 86 0.64 9.33 -16.41
N SER A 87 0.70 8.99 -17.70
CA SER A 87 -0.02 7.85 -18.26
C SER A 87 0.31 6.52 -17.59
N VAL A 88 1.57 6.29 -17.19
CA VAL A 88 1.95 5.05 -16.48
C VAL A 88 1.33 5.03 -15.09
N LEU A 89 1.31 6.16 -14.39
CA LEU A 89 0.68 6.27 -13.07
C LEU A 89 -0.84 6.08 -13.15
N GLU A 90 -1.50 6.71 -14.12
CA GLU A 90 -2.94 6.62 -14.32
C GLU A 90 -3.39 5.19 -14.62
N GLU A 91 -2.70 4.50 -15.53
CA GLU A 91 -3.01 3.12 -15.88
C GLU A 91 -2.75 2.16 -14.71
N ALA A 92 -1.61 2.33 -14.00
CA ALA A 92 -1.32 1.53 -12.82
C ALA A 92 -2.40 1.69 -11.72
N LEU A 93 -2.83 2.92 -11.45
CA LEU A 93 -3.90 3.21 -10.48
C LEU A 93 -5.25 2.66 -10.93
N SER A 94 -5.59 2.83 -12.22
CA SER A 94 -6.82 2.31 -12.83
C SER A 94 -6.92 0.80 -12.66
N VAL A 95 -5.85 0.09 -13.00
CA VAL A 95 -5.82 -1.37 -12.99
C VAL A 95 -5.73 -1.94 -11.57
N ALA A 96 -5.04 -1.25 -10.66
CA ALA A 96 -5.09 -1.54 -9.23
C ALA A 96 -6.52 -1.40 -8.69
N SER A 97 -7.25 -0.33 -9.05
CA SER A 97 -8.65 -0.15 -8.65
C SER A 97 -9.52 -1.30 -9.15
N LYS A 98 -9.41 -1.65 -10.44
CA LYS A 98 -10.14 -2.79 -11.04
C LYS A 98 -9.91 -4.09 -10.27
N PHE A 99 -8.67 -4.36 -9.81
CA PHE A 99 -8.39 -5.52 -8.98
C PHE A 99 -9.17 -5.50 -7.65
N PHE A 100 -9.18 -4.36 -6.94
CA PHE A 100 -9.90 -4.25 -5.67
C PHE A 100 -11.42 -4.33 -5.83
N ASP A 101 -11.93 -3.87 -6.97
CA ASP A 101 -13.35 -3.96 -7.36
C ASP A 101 -13.80 -5.37 -7.77
N LEU A 102 -12.86 -6.31 -7.97
CA LEU A 102 -13.20 -7.71 -8.25
C LEU A 102 -13.99 -8.34 -7.08
N PRO A 103 -14.91 -9.27 -7.36
CA PRO A 103 -15.58 -10.05 -6.32
C PRO A 103 -14.59 -10.80 -5.42
N THR A 104 -14.89 -10.93 -4.12
CA THR A 104 -14.03 -11.65 -3.16
C THR A 104 -13.62 -13.05 -3.63
N LYS A 105 -14.51 -13.78 -4.31
CA LYS A 105 -14.21 -15.11 -4.88
C LYS A 105 -13.00 -15.14 -5.84
N GLU A 106 -12.68 -14.01 -6.48
CA GLU A 106 -11.52 -13.92 -7.39
C GLU A 106 -10.24 -13.53 -6.65
N LYS A 107 -10.39 -12.84 -5.51
CA LYS A 107 -9.28 -12.40 -4.64
C LYS A 107 -8.88 -13.48 -3.63
N VAL A 108 -9.75 -14.47 -3.38
CA VAL A 108 -9.60 -15.48 -2.32
C VAL A 108 -8.33 -16.31 -2.41
N ASN A 109 -7.88 -16.63 -3.64
CA ASN A 109 -6.67 -17.43 -3.85
C ASN A 109 -5.39 -16.69 -3.42
N LEU A 110 -5.44 -15.37 -3.33
CA LEU A 110 -4.33 -14.54 -2.86
C LEU A 110 -4.41 -14.28 -1.36
N MET A 111 -5.47 -14.71 -0.67
CA MET A 111 -5.66 -14.43 0.74
C MET A 111 -4.67 -15.19 1.61
N SER A 112 -3.93 -14.48 2.45
CA SER A 112 -3.04 -15.12 3.42
C SER A 112 -2.59 -14.20 4.53
N ASN A 113 -2.47 -14.76 5.74
CA ASN A 113 -1.83 -14.11 6.88
C ASN A 113 -0.31 -14.34 6.93
N ASP A 114 0.22 -15.27 6.13
CA ASP A 114 1.66 -15.53 6.06
C ASP A 114 2.39 -14.29 5.52
N VAL A 115 3.24 -13.69 6.34
CA VAL A 115 4.00 -12.48 6.01
C VAL A 115 5.13 -12.76 5.02
N TYR A 116 5.55 -14.02 4.91
CA TYR A 116 6.63 -14.48 4.03
C TYR A 116 6.13 -14.85 2.64
N LYS A 117 4.82 -15.02 2.42
CA LYS A 117 4.27 -15.25 1.08
C LYS A 117 4.65 -14.09 0.14
N PRO A 118 5.20 -14.40 -1.05
CA PRO A 118 5.60 -13.38 -2.03
C PRO A 118 4.44 -12.51 -2.51
N VAL A 119 3.25 -13.09 -2.64
CA VAL A 119 2.02 -12.40 -3.02
C VAL A 119 0.94 -12.72 -1.99
N ARG A 120 0.29 -11.68 -1.45
CA ARG A 120 -0.81 -11.83 -0.50
C ARG A 120 -1.77 -10.65 -0.51
N TYR A 121 -3.06 -10.97 -0.49
CA TYR A 121 -4.18 -10.06 -0.26
C TYR A 121 -4.61 -10.20 1.21
N CYS A 122 -4.62 -9.10 1.97
CA CYS A 122 -4.87 -9.14 3.41
C CYS A 122 -5.39 -7.78 3.91
N THR A 123 -5.93 -7.75 5.12
CA THR A 123 -6.44 -6.54 5.78
C THR A 123 -5.62 -6.12 6.98
N SER A 124 -5.37 -7.06 7.88
CA SER A 124 -4.69 -6.87 9.15
C SER A 124 -3.97 -8.17 9.52
N ILE A 125 -2.74 -8.05 10.01
CA ILE A 125 -1.97 -9.19 10.48
C ILE A 125 -2.56 -9.57 11.84
N LYS A 126 -3.19 -10.73 11.92
CA LYS A 126 -3.61 -11.31 13.20
C LYS A 126 -2.47 -12.17 13.74
N ASP A 127 -1.46 -11.53 14.31
CA ASP A 127 -0.45 -12.24 15.11
C ASP A 127 -0.98 -12.61 16.52
N GLY A 128 -2.21 -12.19 16.84
CA GLY A 128 -2.87 -12.43 18.13
C GLY A 128 -2.45 -11.43 19.22
N VAL A 129 -1.52 -10.53 18.92
CA VAL A 129 -1.02 -9.50 19.83
C VAL A 129 -1.85 -8.22 19.68
N ASP A 130 -2.21 -7.87 18.44
CA ASP A 130 -2.95 -6.65 18.14
C ASP A 130 -4.46 -6.79 18.39
N LYS A 131 -4.96 -6.05 19.39
CA LYS A 131 -6.39 -5.97 19.73
C LYS A 131 -7.17 -5.03 18.79
N VAL A 132 -6.48 -4.16 18.06
CA VAL A 132 -7.05 -3.16 17.14
C VAL A 132 -6.66 -3.52 15.71
N GLN A 133 -7.65 -3.65 14.84
CA GLN A 133 -7.48 -3.93 13.42
C GLN A 133 -7.44 -2.63 12.62
N PHE A 134 -6.69 -2.65 11.52
CA PHE A 134 -6.61 -1.52 10.60
C PHE A 134 -7.79 -1.55 9.63
N TRP A 135 -8.45 -0.41 9.45
CA TRP A 135 -9.46 -0.23 8.41
C TRP A 135 -8.80 -0.09 7.03
N ARG A 136 -8.28 -1.20 6.50
CA ARG A 136 -7.61 -1.24 5.20
C ARG A 136 -7.69 -2.62 4.59
N VAL A 137 -7.56 -2.67 3.27
CA VAL A 137 -7.13 -3.87 2.55
C VAL A 137 -5.90 -3.53 1.75
N PHE A 138 -5.02 -4.49 1.56
CA PHE A 138 -3.86 -4.34 0.72
C PHE A 138 -3.58 -5.62 -0.05
N LEU A 139 -3.01 -5.44 -1.23
CA LEU A 139 -2.31 -6.47 -1.96
C LEU A 139 -0.82 -6.15 -1.85
N LYS A 140 -0.04 -7.12 -1.39
CA LYS A 140 1.43 -7.08 -1.40
C LYS A 140 1.91 -8.10 -2.41
N HIS A 141 2.84 -7.70 -3.28
CA HIS A 141 3.59 -8.60 -4.14
C HIS A 141 5.05 -8.18 -4.23
N TYR A 142 5.98 -9.13 -4.28
CA TYR A 142 7.38 -8.83 -4.59
C TYR A 142 7.51 -8.38 -6.04
N ALA A 143 8.29 -7.32 -6.27
CA ALA A 143 8.48 -6.73 -7.60
C ALA A 143 9.93 -6.67 -8.07
N ASN A 144 10.90 -6.99 -7.19
CA ASN A 144 12.31 -7.01 -7.56
C ASN A 144 12.99 -8.27 -7.00
N PRO A 145 13.67 -9.08 -7.84
CA PRO A 145 13.72 -9.01 -9.30
C PRO A 145 12.40 -9.43 -9.96
N LEU A 146 11.90 -8.65 -10.92
CA LEU A 146 10.54 -8.85 -11.48
C LEU A 146 10.29 -10.26 -12.04
N LYS A 147 11.25 -10.80 -12.80
CA LYS A 147 11.17 -12.11 -13.46
C LYS A 147 10.87 -13.27 -12.50
N ASP A 148 11.32 -13.14 -11.24
CA ASP A 148 11.19 -14.18 -10.23
C ASP A 148 9.78 -14.19 -9.62
N TRP A 149 9.00 -13.12 -9.78
CA TRP A 149 7.76 -12.90 -9.03
C TRP A 149 6.52 -12.61 -9.88
N ILE A 150 6.68 -12.06 -11.08
CA ILE A 150 5.55 -11.56 -11.89
C ILE A 150 4.52 -12.65 -12.21
N HIS A 151 4.95 -13.91 -12.33
CA HIS A 151 4.08 -15.05 -12.58
C HIS A 151 3.15 -15.39 -11.40
N MET A 152 3.44 -14.89 -10.19
CA MET A 152 2.63 -15.06 -8.99
C MET A 152 1.64 -13.91 -8.75
N TRP A 153 1.78 -12.79 -9.48
CA TRP A 153 0.91 -11.63 -9.34
C TRP A 153 -0.54 -11.95 -9.78
N PRO A 154 -1.53 -11.11 -9.45
CA PRO A 154 -2.90 -11.29 -9.95
C PRO A 154 -2.98 -11.54 -11.47
N GLU A 155 -3.84 -12.47 -11.87
CA GLU A 155 -4.18 -12.73 -13.27
C GLU A 155 -5.36 -11.89 -13.74
N ASN A 156 -6.25 -11.52 -12.83
CA ASN A 156 -7.37 -10.63 -13.08
C ASN A 156 -7.13 -9.30 -12.34
N PRO A 157 -7.40 -8.16 -12.98
CA PRO A 157 -7.73 -8.02 -14.41
C PRO A 157 -6.56 -8.47 -15.31
N SER A 158 -6.85 -8.88 -16.56
CA SER A 158 -5.84 -9.50 -17.45
C SER A 158 -4.66 -8.58 -17.80
N ASP A 159 -4.86 -7.28 -17.64
CA ASP A 159 -3.88 -6.21 -17.83
C ASP A 159 -3.08 -5.86 -16.56
N TYR A 160 -3.38 -6.48 -15.41
CA TYR A 160 -2.73 -6.22 -14.11
C TYR A 160 -1.21 -6.27 -14.18
N ARG A 161 -0.67 -7.38 -14.66
CA ARG A 161 0.78 -7.58 -14.73
C ARG A 161 1.45 -6.62 -15.71
N TYR A 162 0.73 -6.16 -16.73
CA TYR A 162 1.28 -5.26 -17.75
C TYR A 162 1.40 -3.81 -17.25
N TYR A 163 0.43 -3.31 -16.48
CA TYR A 163 0.45 -1.91 -16.03
C TYR A 163 1.10 -1.67 -14.67
N ILE A 164 1.30 -2.72 -13.86
CA ILE A 164 1.87 -2.60 -12.51
C ILE A 164 3.40 -2.78 -12.47
N HIS A 165 4.02 -3.36 -13.50
CA HIS A 165 5.45 -3.68 -13.48
C HIS A 165 6.40 -2.52 -13.80
#